data_AF-A0AAV0JIE6-F1
#
_entry.id   AF-A0AAV0JIE6-F1
#
_cell.length_a   1.000
_cell.length_b   1.000
_cell.length_c   1.000
_cell.angle_alpha   90.00
_cell.angle_beta   90.00
_cell.angle_gamma   90.00
#
_symmetry.space_group_name_H-M   'P 1'
#
loop_
_entity.id
_entity.type
_entity.pdbx_description
1 polymer ?
#
loop_
_entity_poly.entity_id
_entity_poly.type
_entity_poly.pdbx_seq_one_letter_code
_entity_poly.pdbx_strand_id
1 'polypeptide(L)'
;EEILWTSSGFGWEISGFKVDIPTILSYLKIQFQNFFKGMTGAVEDDEALMQVKAPVIFVQGSKDVFCPLGKLEATRKKMNCYNELHVVDGGNHSFRIGKRHLLANQLTQDEVEMKAVGVIASFIIVSGAFLGRQVQQIQVASTLFPLNHHQNKDAGNTSSSLSPVVVFAPGSSAPSSSSWMFRWKVMLKNALDAIEVITFDYPYMIGEKKRAPPKAERLVRFHKDIVKQATEKYPGHPLILAGKAMGARVSCMVAGEVDVAASAVVCLGYPLKSLVRATLNDSLMQLLVPVMFVQEQKLEDGSTQHEADMDAVGAVASFVSSCLTHKKSQ
;
A
#
# COMPACT_ATOMS: atom_id res chain seq x y z
N GLU A 1 -50.86 18.69 -2.47
CA GLU A 1 -51.72 18.31 -1.33
C GLU A 1 -50.81 18.07 -0.13
N GLU A 2 -51.03 18.79 0.98
CA GLU A 2 -50.23 18.62 2.20
C GLU A 2 -50.42 17.21 2.77
N ILE A 3 -49.32 16.49 2.99
CA ILE A 3 -49.33 15.16 3.61
C ILE A 3 -49.14 15.35 5.11
N LEU A 4 -50.24 15.22 5.86
CA LEU A 4 -50.24 15.20 7.32
C LEU A 4 -49.85 13.81 7.84
N TRP A 5 -48.79 13.75 8.65
CA TRP A 5 -48.36 12.53 9.34
C TRP A 5 -48.98 12.50 10.74
N THR A 6 -49.64 11.39 11.10
CA THR A 6 -50.06 11.15 12.49
C THR A 6 -49.42 9.88 13.00
N SER A 7 -48.80 9.96 14.19
CA SER A 7 -48.19 8.79 14.84
C SER A 7 -49.24 8.06 15.66
N SER A 8 -49.47 6.78 15.38
CA SER A 8 -50.05 5.85 16.36
C SER A 8 -49.06 4.70 16.59
N GLY A 9 -48.95 4.27 17.84
CA GLY A 9 -47.76 3.66 18.43
C GLY A 9 -47.27 2.30 17.91
N PHE A 10 -47.61 1.85 16.69
CA PHE A 10 -47.05 0.63 16.10
C PHE A 10 -46.91 0.65 14.55
N GLY A 11 -46.93 1.82 13.89
CA GLY A 11 -46.62 1.91 12.46
C GLY A 11 -46.98 3.25 11.82
N TRP A 12 -46.30 3.60 10.74
CA TRP A 12 -46.59 4.77 9.91
C TRP A 12 -47.60 4.38 8.82
N GLU A 13 -48.74 5.08 8.74
CA GLU A 13 -49.75 4.86 7.71
C GLU A 13 -49.84 6.11 6.80
N ILE A 14 -49.50 5.93 5.52
CA ILE A 14 -49.73 6.94 4.47
C ILE A 14 -51.00 6.50 3.74
N SER A 15 -51.91 7.45 3.49
CA SER A 15 -53.13 7.31 2.69
C SER A 15 -53.08 6.20 1.62
N GLY A 16 -53.52 5.00 2.01
CA GLY A 16 -53.79 3.88 1.12
C GLY A 16 -52.62 2.97 0.68
N PHE A 17 -51.38 3.15 1.15
CA PHE A 17 -50.27 2.25 0.80
C PHE A 17 -49.57 1.68 2.05
N LYS A 18 -49.78 0.38 2.31
CA LYS A 18 -48.97 -0.39 3.26
C LYS A 18 -47.56 -0.54 2.68
N VAL A 19 -46.59 0.13 3.28
CA VAL A 19 -45.18 -0.02 2.93
C VAL A 19 -44.54 -1.07 3.83
N ASP A 20 -44.19 -2.23 3.26
CA ASP A 20 -43.55 -3.32 4.00
C ASP A 20 -42.06 -3.02 4.23
N ILE A 21 -41.75 -2.53 5.44
CA ILE A 21 -40.40 -2.13 5.88
C ILE A 21 -39.34 -3.24 5.67
N PRO A 22 -39.61 -4.53 5.95
CA PRO A 22 -38.70 -5.63 5.65
C PRO A 22 -38.28 -5.72 4.17
N THR A 23 -39.20 -5.48 3.24
CA THR A 23 -38.94 -5.52 1.80
C THR A 23 -38.01 -4.37 1.38
N ILE A 24 -38.22 -3.15 1.89
CA ILE A 24 -37.31 -2.01 1.65
C ILE A 24 -35.92 -2.29 2.22
N LEU A 25 -35.83 -2.79 3.46
CA LEU A 25 -34.55 -3.12 4.07
C LEU A 25 -33.82 -4.22 3.27
N SER A 26 -34.55 -5.20 2.73
CA SER A 26 -33.96 -6.23 1.86
C SER A 26 -33.42 -5.64 0.54
N TYR A 27 -34.16 -4.72 -0.08
CA TYR A 27 -33.78 -4.07 -1.33
C TYR A 27 -32.59 -3.13 -1.14
N LEU A 28 -32.58 -2.37 -0.04
CA LEU A 28 -31.46 -1.53 0.36
C LEU A 28 -30.22 -2.38 0.67
N LYS A 29 -30.36 -3.53 1.32
CA LYS A 29 -29.25 -4.45 1.62
C LYS A 29 -28.67 -5.07 0.34
N ILE A 30 -29.51 -5.44 -0.63
CA ILE A 30 -29.08 -5.95 -1.94
C ILE A 30 -28.36 -4.85 -2.73
N GLN A 31 -28.90 -3.63 -2.76
CA GLN A 31 -28.29 -2.49 -3.44
C GLN A 31 -26.98 -2.05 -2.76
N PHE A 32 -26.91 -2.06 -1.42
CA PHE A 32 -25.66 -1.81 -0.69
C PHE A 32 -24.59 -2.86 -1.00
N GLN A 33 -24.96 -4.13 -1.06
CA GLN A 33 -24.02 -5.21 -1.41
C GLN A 33 -23.56 -5.11 -2.86
N ASN A 34 -24.44 -4.73 -3.80
CA ASN A 34 -24.08 -4.53 -5.20
C ASN A 34 -23.26 -3.25 -5.44
N PHE A 35 -23.52 -2.18 -4.67
CA PHE A 35 -22.75 -0.93 -4.69
C PHE A 35 -21.28 -1.17 -4.31
N PHE A 36 -21.02 -1.98 -3.28
CA PHE A 36 -19.64 -2.37 -2.93
C PHE A 36 -19.02 -3.36 -3.93
N LYS A 37 -19.83 -4.18 -4.62
CA LYS A 37 -19.36 -5.06 -5.69
C LYS A 37 -18.86 -4.27 -6.91
N GLY A 38 -19.41 -3.08 -7.17
CA GLY A 38 -18.98 -2.15 -8.21
C GLY A 38 -17.77 -1.26 -7.86
N MET A 39 -17.41 -1.17 -6.58
CA MET A 39 -16.20 -0.45 -6.11
C MET A 39 -14.91 -1.29 -6.18
N THR A 40 -14.90 -2.38 -6.95
CA THR A 40 -13.65 -3.07 -7.30
C THR A 40 -12.97 -2.25 -8.39
N GLY A 41 -12.25 -1.20 -8.00
CA GLY A 41 -11.31 -0.54 -8.90
C GLY A 41 -10.50 -1.59 -9.65
N ALA A 42 -10.51 -1.51 -10.98
CA ALA A 42 -9.76 -2.41 -11.84
C ALA A 42 -8.33 -2.46 -11.31
N VAL A 43 -7.91 -3.66 -10.91
CA VAL A 43 -6.52 -3.90 -10.53
C VAL A 43 -5.85 -4.33 -11.82
N GLU A 44 -5.31 -3.36 -12.53
CA GLU A 44 -4.32 -3.64 -13.56
C GLU A 44 -3.07 -4.18 -12.85
N ASP A 45 -2.45 -5.20 -13.44
CA ASP A 45 -1.16 -5.69 -12.97
C ASP A 45 -0.19 -4.50 -12.91
N ASP A 46 0.51 -4.30 -11.78
CA ASP A 46 1.41 -3.16 -11.65
C ASP A 46 2.64 -3.41 -12.54
N GLU A 47 2.65 -2.81 -13.74
CA GLU A 47 3.68 -3.01 -14.78
C GLU A 47 5.09 -2.80 -14.24
N ALA A 48 5.26 -1.91 -13.26
CA ALA A 48 6.53 -1.66 -12.58
C ALA A 48 7.13 -2.96 -12.01
N LEU A 49 6.31 -3.84 -11.42
CA LEU A 49 6.77 -5.11 -10.84
C LEU A 49 7.21 -6.12 -11.91
N MET A 50 6.68 -6.04 -13.12
CA MET A 50 7.03 -6.96 -14.22
C MET A 50 8.38 -6.63 -14.84
N GLN A 51 8.84 -5.40 -14.69
CA GLN A 51 10.10 -4.90 -15.24
C GLN A 51 11.29 -5.10 -14.29
N VAL A 52 11.04 -5.36 -13.00
CA VAL A 52 12.12 -5.59 -12.02
C VAL A 52 12.81 -6.92 -12.29
N LYS A 53 14.13 -6.89 -12.41
CA LYS A 53 14.98 -8.09 -12.53
C LYS A 53 15.66 -8.47 -11.21
N ALA A 54 15.87 -7.48 -10.33
CA ALA A 54 16.44 -7.69 -9.01
C ALA A 54 15.49 -8.51 -8.12
N PRO A 55 16.02 -9.35 -7.21
CA PRO A 55 15.21 -10.02 -6.19
C PRO A 55 14.35 -9.04 -5.39
N VAL A 56 13.07 -9.35 -5.18
CA VAL A 56 12.13 -8.48 -4.45
C VAL A 56 11.55 -9.18 -3.23
N ILE A 57 11.65 -8.56 -2.04
CA ILE A 57 10.89 -9.00 -0.87
C ILE A 57 9.78 -8.01 -0.54
N PHE A 58 8.57 -8.53 -0.37
CA PHE A 58 7.42 -7.81 0.13
C PHE A 58 7.24 -8.08 1.62
N VAL A 59 7.15 -7.02 2.43
CA VAL A 59 6.64 -7.10 3.80
C VAL A 59 5.28 -6.44 3.82
N GLN A 60 4.25 -7.21 4.18
CA GLN A 60 2.88 -6.81 3.98
C GLN A 60 2.03 -7.09 5.22
N GLY A 61 1.29 -6.09 5.71
CA GLY A 61 0.33 -6.30 6.80
C GLY A 61 -0.87 -7.11 6.34
N SER A 62 -1.32 -8.10 7.12
CA SER A 62 -2.49 -8.93 6.74
C SER A 62 -3.80 -8.16 6.70
N LYS A 63 -3.86 -6.99 7.34
CA LYS A 63 -5.00 -6.06 7.36
C LYS A 63 -4.74 -4.81 6.52
N ASP A 64 -3.82 -4.87 5.56
CA ASP A 64 -3.57 -3.74 4.66
C ASP A 64 -4.65 -3.62 3.57
N VAL A 65 -5.39 -2.51 3.61
CA VAL A 65 -6.45 -2.18 2.65
C VAL A 65 -5.92 -1.80 1.27
N PHE A 66 -4.68 -1.30 1.19
CA PHE A 66 -4.04 -0.89 -0.07
C PHE A 66 -3.50 -2.08 -0.85
N CYS A 67 -3.33 -3.23 -0.19
CA CYS A 67 -2.70 -4.41 -0.79
C CYS A 67 -3.35 -5.71 -0.30
N PRO A 68 -4.50 -6.10 -0.87
CA PRO A 68 -5.09 -7.39 -0.56
C PRO A 68 -4.13 -8.53 -0.89
N LEU A 69 -3.80 -9.36 0.10
CA LEU A 69 -2.79 -10.41 -0.01
C LEU A 69 -3.01 -11.36 -1.18
N GLY A 70 -4.26 -11.78 -1.43
CA GLY A 70 -4.56 -12.67 -2.56
C GLY A 70 -4.25 -12.05 -3.93
N LYS A 71 -4.34 -10.72 -4.06
CA LYS A 71 -3.96 -10.02 -5.29
C LYS A 71 -2.44 -9.91 -5.40
N LEU A 72 -1.75 -9.58 -4.30
CA LEU A 72 -0.30 -9.55 -4.27
C LEU A 72 0.30 -10.91 -4.62
N GLU A 73 -0.27 -11.99 -4.11
CA GLU A 73 0.15 -13.35 -4.45
C GLU A 73 -0.02 -13.65 -5.95
N ALA A 74 -1.13 -13.23 -6.55
CA ALA A 74 -1.35 -13.38 -7.99
C ALA A 74 -0.34 -12.56 -8.83
N THR A 75 -0.05 -11.32 -8.43
CA THR A 75 0.94 -10.47 -9.09
C THR A 75 2.35 -11.03 -8.96
N ARG A 76 2.74 -11.48 -7.77
CA ARG A 76 4.06 -12.08 -7.48
C ARG A 76 4.38 -13.29 -8.35
N LYS A 77 3.39 -14.12 -8.66
CA LYS A 77 3.54 -15.28 -9.55
C LYS A 77 3.80 -14.92 -11.02
N LYS A 78 3.49 -13.69 -11.43
CA LYS A 78 3.72 -13.16 -12.77
C LYS A 78 5.05 -12.40 -12.89
N MET A 79 5.71 -12.09 -11.78
CA MET A 79 6.96 -11.34 -11.78
C MET A 79 8.09 -12.15 -12.41
N ASN A 80 8.99 -11.48 -13.13
CA ASN A 80 10.11 -12.09 -13.85
C ASN A 80 11.39 -12.23 -13.00
N CYS A 81 11.29 -12.02 -11.69
CA CYS A 81 12.41 -12.09 -10.75
C CYS A 81 12.08 -12.96 -9.55
N TYR A 82 13.13 -13.41 -8.85
CA TYR A 82 12.96 -14.05 -7.55
C TYR A 82 12.22 -13.11 -6.60
N ASN A 83 11.21 -13.61 -5.90
CA ASN A 83 10.48 -12.79 -4.95
C ASN A 83 9.90 -13.57 -3.76
N GLU A 84 9.88 -12.91 -2.60
CA GLU A 84 9.34 -13.45 -1.35
C GLU A 84 8.29 -12.51 -0.73
N LEU A 85 7.42 -13.05 0.12
CA LEU A 85 6.42 -12.31 0.87
C LEU A 85 6.48 -12.70 2.35
N HIS A 86 6.75 -11.73 3.20
CA HIS A 86 6.55 -11.83 4.63
C HIS A 86 5.26 -11.12 5.03
N VAL A 87 4.31 -11.87 5.58
CA VAL A 87 3.06 -11.31 6.08
C VAL A 87 3.18 -10.97 7.57
N VAL A 88 2.96 -9.70 7.91
CA VAL A 88 2.82 -9.25 9.30
C VAL A 88 1.38 -9.46 9.73
N ASP A 89 1.13 -10.54 10.45
CA ASP A 89 -0.21 -10.88 10.91
C ASP A 89 -0.78 -9.82 11.87
N GLY A 90 -2.05 -9.45 11.67
CA GLY A 90 -2.72 -8.38 12.37
C GLY A 90 -2.27 -6.97 11.98
N GLY A 91 -1.23 -6.82 11.17
CA GLY A 91 -0.62 -5.55 10.79
C GLY A 91 -1.43 -4.81 9.73
N ASN A 92 -1.53 -3.49 9.86
CA ASN A 92 -2.05 -2.62 8.81
C ASN A 92 -0.96 -2.21 7.81
N HIS A 93 -1.22 -1.20 6.98
CA HIS A 93 -0.28 -0.67 5.97
C HIS A 93 1.06 -0.15 6.53
N SER A 94 1.10 0.23 7.81
CA SER A 94 2.34 0.62 8.52
C SER A 94 2.78 -0.44 9.52
N PHE A 95 2.27 -1.68 9.38
CA PHE A 95 2.50 -2.83 10.24
C PHE A 95 2.07 -2.65 11.69
N ARG A 96 1.28 -1.62 11.99
CA ARG A 96 0.74 -1.42 13.34
C ARG A 96 -0.31 -2.49 13.61
N ILE A 97 -0.12 -3.21 14.71
CA ILE A 97 -1.04 -4.25 15.18
C ILE A 97 -1.90 -3.69 16.31
N GLY A 98 -3.19 -4.06 16.32
CA GLY A 98 -4.10 -3.70 17.40
C GLY A 98 -3.73 -4.39 18.72
N LYS A 99 -3.83 -3.68 19.85
CA LYS A 99 -3.45 -4.17 21.19
C LYS A 99 -4.05 -5.54 21.53
N ARG A 100 -5.33 -5.77 21.21
CA ARG A 100 -6.00 -7.06 21.46
C ARG A 100 -5.33 -8.23 20.73
N HIS A 101 -4.89 -8.01 19.48
CA HIS A 101 -4.22 -9.04 18.67
C HIS A 101 -2.83 -9.34 19.20
N LEU A 102 -2.08 -8.30 19.60
CA LEU A 102 -0.78 -8.46 20.26
C LEU A 102 -0.88 -9.26 21.56
N LEU A 103 -1.81 -8.89 22.44
CA LEU A 103 -2.05 -9.58 23.70
C LEU A 103 -2.47 -11.05 23.51
N ALA A 104 -3.40 -11.31 22.57
CA ALA A 104 -3.87 -12.66 22.29
C ALA A 104 -2.76 -13.60 21.79
N ASN A 105 -1.73 -13.05 21.13
CA ASN A 105 -0.60 -13.81 20.59
C ASN A 105 0.68 -13.69 21.44
N GLN A 106 0.62 -12.98 22.58
CA GLN A 106 1.79 -12.72 23.45
C GLN A 106 2.96 -12.08 22.71
N LEU A 107 2.67 -11.17 21.78
CA LEU A 107 3.66 -10.46 20.98
C LEU A 107 3.68 -8.98 21.36
N THR A 108 4.84 -8.36 21.21
CA THR A 108 4.99 -6.90 21.19
C THR A 108 5.09 -6.38 19.76
N GLN A 109 4.84 -5.08 19.58
CA GLN A 109 5.02 -4.44 18.28
C GLN A 109 6.50 -4.49 17.83
N ASP A 110 7.44 -4.42 18.78
CA ASP A 110 8.87 -4.43 18.52
C ASP A 110 9.34 -5.80 17.98
N GLU A 111 8.94 -6.89 18.63
CA GLU A 111 9.27 -8.25 18.20
C GLU A 111 8.78 -8.55 16.79
N VAL A 112 7.57 -8.08 16.45
CA VAL A 112 7.00 -8.28 15.12
C VAL A 112 7.78 -7.53 14.05
N GLU A 113 8.15 -6.27 14.32
CA GLU A 113 8.94 -5.47 13.39
C GLU A 113 10.37 -6.03 13.25
N MET A 114 11.00 -6.43 14.35
CA MET A 114 12.32 -7.06 14.35
C MET A 114 12.32 -8.40 13.60
N LYS A 115 11.27 -9.20 13.74
CA LYS A 115 11.09 -10.43 12.95
C LYS A 115 11.01 -10.13 11.47
N ALA A 116 10.21 -9.13 11.06
CA ALA A 116 10.10 -8.73 9.67
C ALA A 116 11.46 -8.27 9.10
N VAL A 117 12.23 -7.51 9.87
CA VAL A 117 13.57 -7.07 9.47
C VAL A 117 14.56 -8.25 9.40
N GLY A 118 14.48 -9.22 10.32
CA GLY A 118 15.30 -10.43 10.25
C GLY A 118 15.02 -11.28 8.99
N VAL A 119 13.75 -11.34 8.56
CA VAL A 119 13.38 -11.98 7.29
C VAL A 119 13.95 -11.22 6.09
N ILE A 120 13.91 -9.88 6.10
CA ILE A 120 14.55 -9.04 5.06
C ILE A 120 16.06 -9.33 4.99
N ALA A 121 16.74 -9.37 6.14
CA ALA A 121 18.17 -9.66 6.18
C ALA A 121 18.51 -11.04 5.62
N SER A 122 17.73 -12.06 6.03
CA SER A 122 17.87 -13.43 5.51
C SER A 122 17.68 -13.48 4.00
N PHE A 123 16.65 -12.81 3.48
CA PHE A 123 16.37 -12.71 2.05
C PHE A 123 17.53 -12.09 1.26
N ILE A 124 18.09 -10.97 1.77
CA ILE A 124 19.19 -10.28 1.11
C ILE A 124 20.45 -11.15 1.08
N ILE A 125 20.78 -11.84 2.18
CA ILE A 125 21.91 -12.77 2.25
C ILE A 125 21.76 -13.91 1.24
N VAL A 126 20.59 -14.55 1.20
CA VAL A 126 20.30 -15.66 0.28
C VAL A 126 20.35 -15.17 -1.18
N SER A 127 19.77 -14.01 -1.46
CA SER A 127 19.74 -13.40 -2.79
C SER A 127 21.14 -13.00 -3.28
N GLY A 128 21.98 -12.45 -2.40
CA GLY A 128 23.38 -12.13 -2.71
C GLY A 128 24.22 -13.37 -3.02
N ALA A 129 24.04 -14.45 -2.25
CA ALA A 129 24.68 -15.74 -2.53
C ALA A 129 24.21 -16.38 -3.85
N PHE A 130 22.93 -16.16 -4.21
CA PHE A 130 22.36 -16.63 -5.47
C PHE A 130 22.95 -15.91 -6.69
N LEU A 131 23.08 -14.58 -6.62
CA LEU A 131 23.73 -13.79 -7.67
C LEU A 131 25.22 -14.13 -7.83
N GLY A 132 25.94 -14.37 -6.73
CA GLY A 132 27.34 -14.81 -6.78
C GLY A 132 27.56 -16.14 -7.53
N ARG A 133 26.61 -17.09 -7.41
CA ARG A 133 26.68 -18.37 -8.15
C ARG A 133 26.35 -18.23 -9.63
N GLN A 134 25.39 -17.37 -9.99
CA GLN A 134 25.05 -17.09 -11.40
C GLN A 134 26.22 -16.45 -12.14
N VAL A 135 26.91 -15.47 -11.53
CA VAL A 135 28.09 -14.82 -12.14
C VAL A 135 29.25 -15.79 -12.34
N GLN A 136 29.52 -16.67 -11.37
CA GLN A 136 30.53 -17.72 -11.54
C GLN A 136 30.18 -18.68 -12.69
N GLN A 137 28.91 -19.11 -12.81
CA GLN A 137 28.48 -20.04 -13.85
C GLN A 137 28.58 -19.44 -15.27
N ILE A 138 28.37 -18.13 -15.41
CA ILE A 138 28.55 -17.38 -16.67
C ILE A 138 30.04 -17.23 -17.02
N GLN A 139 30.94 -17.07 -16.03
CA GLN A 139 32.39 -17.03 -16.26
C GLN A 139 32.99 -18.40 -16.63
N VAL A 140 32.45 -19.52 -16.13
CA VAL A 140 32.91 -20.86 -16.56
C VAL A 140 32.51 -21.18 -18.01
N ALA A 141 31.40 -20.61 -18.50
CA ALA A 141 30.93 -20.84 -19.86
C ALA A 141 31.70 -20.05 -20.95
N SER A 142 32.54 -19.07 -20.58
CA SER A 142 33.18 -18.13 -21.50
C SER A 142 34.70 -18.30 -21.65
N THR A 143 35.31 -19.32 -21.05
CA THR A 143 36.77 -19.56 -21.12
C THR A 143 37.11 -20.78 -21.98
N LEU A 144 37.10 -20.58 -23.29
CA LEU A 144 37.65 -21.51 -24.29
C LEU A 144 38.96 -20.93 -24.86
N PHE A 145 39.97 -20.76 -24.00
CA PHE A 145 41.37 -20.53 -24.38
C PHE A 145 42.29 -21.08 -23.28
N PRO A 146 43.19 -22.05 -23.57
CA PRO A 146 44.13 -22.53 -22.58
C PRO A 146 45.47 -21.82 -22.74
N LEU A 147 46.00 -21.22 -21.68
CA LEU A 147 47.44 -21.04 -21.51
C LEU A 147 47.86 -21.31 -20.06
N ASN A 148 49.02 -21.95 -19.98
CA ASN A 148 49.56 -22.71 -18.87
C ASN A 148 50.23 -21.86 -17.78
N HIS A 149 50.16 -22.41 -16.55
CA HIS A 149 51.16 -22.42 -15.47
C HIS A 149 51.69 -21.08 -14.89
N HIS A 150 51.32 -20.82 -13.64
CA HIS A 150 52.28 -20.88 -12.52
C HIS A 150 51.54 -21.06 -11.18
N GLN A 151 52.01 -22.02 -10.39
CA GLN A 151 51.58 -22.20 -9.01
C GLN A 151 51.95 -20.97 -8.18
N ASN A 152 50.98 -20.36 -7.51
CA ASN A 152 51.26 -19.64 -6.28
C ASN A 152 50.30 -20.11 -5.19
N LYS A 153 50.90 -20.58 -4.11
CA LYS A 153 50.26 -21.03 -2.88
C LYS A 153 49.84 -19.78 -2.11
N ASP A 154 48.56 -19.46 -2.12
CA ASP A 154 47.89 -18.68 -1.06
C ASP A 154 46.42 -19.12 -1.01
N ALA A 155 46.18 -20.21 -0.29
CA ALA A 155 44.84 -20.65 0.07
C ALA A 155 44.34 -19.81 1.28
N GLY A 156 43.89 -18.60 0.98
CA GLY A 156 43.16 -17.71 1.88
C GLY A 156 41.86 -17.26 1.23
N ASN A 157 40.96 -18.22 0.98
CA ASN A 157 39.67 -17.96 0.34
C ASN A 157 38.61 -17.54 1.37
N THR A 158 38.40 -16.23 1.52
CA THR A 158 37.08 -15.68 1.89
C THR A 158 36.91 -14.34 1.17
N SER A 159 36.14 -14.32 0.09
CA SER A 159 35.65 -13.09 -0.51
C SER A 159 34.91 -12.27 0.55
N SER A 160 35.49 -11.19 1.05
CA SER A 160 34.83 -10.28 1.98
C SER A 160 33.68 -9.60 1.23
N SER A 161 32.44 -10.06 1.40
CA SER A 161 31.29 -9.39 0.81
C SER A 161 31.16 -8.00 1.42
N LEU A 162 31.26 -6.96 0.59
CA LEU A 162 31.10 -5.58 1.04
C LEU A 162 29.71 -5.37 1.64
N SER A 163 29.63 -4.65 2.76
CA SER A 163 28.37 -4.23 3.38
C SER A 163 27.48 -3.47 2.40
N PRO A 164 26.15 -3.68 2.36
CA PRO A 164 25.27 -3.01 1.41
C PRO A 164 25.10 -1.52 1.73
N VAL A 165 24.82 -0.72 0.70
CA VAL A 165 24.23 0.62 0.82
C VAL A 165 22.74 0.54 0.54
N VAL A 166 21.93 1.12 1.41
CA VAL A 166 20.46 1.11 1.28
C VAL A 166 19.98 2.50 0.91
N VAL A 167 19.21 2.63 -0.17
CA VAL A 167 18.43 3.85 -0.46
C VAL A 167 16.99 3.58 -0.02
N PHE A 168 16.53 4.30 1.01
CA PHE A 168 15.26 4.05 1.68
C PHE A 168 14.25 5.20 1.48
N ALA A 169 13.29 4.97 0.58
CA ALA A 169 12.31 5.95 0.16
C ALA A 169 11.07 6.03 1.07
N PRO A 170 10.62 7.24 1.45
CA PRO A 170 9.43 7.42 2.26
C PRO A 170 8.13 7.14 1.47
N GLY A 171 7.05 6.89 2.22
CA GLY A 171 5.70 6.81 1.68
C GLY A 171 5.10 8.19 1.39
N SER A 172 3.86 8.23 0.89
CA SER A 172 3.25 9.48 0.43
C SER A 172 2.94 10.50 1.54
N SER A 173 2.72 10.02 2.76
CA SER A 173 2.09 10.78 3.85
C SER A 173 3.03 11.26 4.95
N ALA A 174 4.31 10.89 4.91
CA ALA A 174 5.26 11.21 5.96
C ALA A 174 6.67 11.41 5.40
N PRO A 175 7.43 12.39 5.89
CA PRO A 175 8.82 12.59 5.49
C PRO A 175 9.72 11.47 6.02
N SER A 176 10.95 11.44 5.51
CA SER A 176 12.05 10.60 5.97
C SER A 176 12.37 10.78 7.46
N SER A 177 12.10 11.96 8.03
CA SER A 177 12.27 12.28 9.45
C SER A 177 11.17 11.73 10.37
N SER A 178 10.12 11.12 9.82
CA SER A 178 9.05 10.53 10.62
C SER A 178 9.55 9.40 11.53
N SER A 179 8.93 9.24 12.71
CA SER A 179 9.34 8.22 13.69
C SER A 179 9.36 6.81 13.12
N TRP A 180 8.41 6.48 12.24
CA TRP A 180 8.36 5.19 11.56
C TRP A 180 9.56 5.00 10.62
N MET A 181 9.85 5.98 9.76
CA MET A 181 10.98 5.91 8.82
C MET A 181 12.32 5.84 9.56
N PHE A 182 12.50 6.67 10.58
CA PHE A 182 13.71 6.68 11.40
C PHE A 182 13.93 5.35 12.12
N ARG A 183 12.89 4.80 12.74
CA ARG A 183 12.97 3.50 13.41
C ARG A 183 13.32 2.37 12.44
N TRP A 184 12.66 2.30 11.29
CA TRP A 184 12.96 1.30 10.25
C TRP A 184 14.35 1.48 9.63
N LYS A 185 14.81 2.74 9.46
CA LYS A 185 16.19 3.04 9.05
C LYS A 185 17.19 2.40 10.01
N VAL A 186 17.01 2.57 11.33
CA VAL A 186 17.91 2.00 12.34
C VAL A 186 17.86 0.47 12.32
N MET A 187 16.67 -0.13 12.30
CA MET A 187 16.53 -1.59 12.26
C MET A 187 17.18 -2.20 11.01
N LEU A 188 16.94 -1.61 9.82
CA LEU A 188 17.55 -2.06 8.56
C LEU A 188 19.07 -1.88 8.58
N LYS A 189 19.58 -0.75 9.09
CA LYS A 189 21.03 -0.51 9.20
C LYS A 189 21.70 -1.62 10.01
N ASN A 190 21.14 -1.93 11.18
CA ASN A 190 21.69 -2.92 12.09
C ASN A 190 21.58 -4.34 11.54
N ALA A 191 20.42 -4.72 11.00
CA ALA A 191 20.18 -6.10 10.55
C ALA A 191 20.93 -6.48 9.28
N LEU A 192 21.23 -5.50 8.41
CA LEU A 192 21.98 -5.71 7.17
C LEU A 192 23.48 -5.42 7.33
N ASP A 193 23.90 -4.97 8.51
CA ASP A 193 25.23 -4.37 8.72
C ASP A 193 25.56 -3.34 7.61
N ALA A 194 24.56 -2.52 7.25
CA ALA A 194 24.64 -1.64 6.09
C ALA A 194 25.61 -0.48 6.36
N ILE A 195 26.44 -0.17 5.36
CA ILE A 195 27.39 0.95 5.47
C ILE A 195 26.65 2.27 5.70
N GLU A 196 25.55 2.47 4.98
CA GLU A 196 24.65 3.59 5.15
C GLU A 196 23.23 3.24 4.70
N VAL A 197 22.24 3.87 5.35
CA VAL A 197 20.85 3.84 4.94
C VAL A 197 20.43 5.27 4.61
N ILE A 198 20.53 5.61 3.34
CA ILE A 198 20.25 6.93 2.79
C ILE A 198 18.75 7.11 2.72
N THR A 199 18.22 8.05 3.49
CA THR A 199 16.83 8.48 3.46
C THR A 199 16.75 9.89 2.90
N PHE A 200 15.67 10.23 2.22
CA PHE A 200 15.49 11.53 1.57
C PHE A 200 14.00 11.92 1.55
N ASP A 201 13.71 13.20 1.32
CA ASP A 201 12.36 13.70 1.11
C ASP A 201 12.13 13.97 -0.38
N TYR A 202 10.97 13.55 -0.89
CA TYR A 202 10.58 13.89 -2.26
C TYR A 202 10.32 15.40 -2.39
N PRO A 203 10.53 16.02 -3.57
CA PRO A 203 10.40 17.47 -3.74
C PRO A 203 9.04 18.05 -3.32
N TYR A 204 7.95 17.27 -3.43
CA TYR A 204 6.62 17.73 -3.04
C TYR A 204 6.40 17.77 -1.51
N MET A 205 7.26 17.12 -0.73
CA MET A 205 7.23 17.14 0.74
C MET A 205 7.95 18.36 1.32
N ILE A 206 8.81 19.00 0.52
CA ILE A 206 9.64 20.12 0.90
C ILE A 206 8.85 21.41 0.62
N GLY A 207 8.31 22.05 1.66
CA GLY A 207 7.58 23.32 1.57
C GLY A 207 6.49 23.48 2.65
N GLU A 208 6.03 24.72 2.85
CA GLU A 208 5.06 25.06 3.92
C GLU A 208 3.64 24.49 3.70
N LYS A 209 3.27 24.19 2.44
CA LYS A 209 1.95 23.64 2.09
C LYS A 209 2.06 22.17 1.73
N LYS A 210 1.35 21.31 2.46
CA LYS A 210 1.17 19.88 2.12
C LYS A 210 0.53 19.76 0.74
N ARG A 211 1.32 19.36 -0.26
CA ARG A 211 0.84 19.03 -1.60
C ARG A 211 0.43 17.57 -1.67
N ALA A 212 -0.60 17.27 -2.44
CA ALA A 212 -0.94 15.88 -2.75
C ALA A 212 0.26 15.20 -3.42
N PRO A 213 0.56 13.93 -3.08
CA PRO A 213 1.63 13.20 -3.74
C PRO A 213 1.35 13.12 -5.25
N PRO A 214 2.33 13.43 -6.11
CA PRO A 214 2.18 13.20 -7.55
C PRO A 214 2.08 11.69 -7.83
N LYS A 215 1.71 11.34 -9.07
CA LYS A 215 1.84 9.95 -9.50
C LYS A 215 3.30 9.47 -9.39
N ALA A 216 3.47 8.17 -9.11
CA ALA A 216 4.77 7.56 -8.80
C ALA A 216 5.80 7.76 -9.93
N GLU A 217 5.35 7.73 -11.18
CA GLU A 217 6.19 7.86 -12.38
C GLU A 217 6.93 9.21 -12.41
N ARG A 218 6.31 10.27 -11.86
CA ARG A 218 6.96 11.61 -11.79
C ARG A 218 8.10 11.67 -10.78
N LEU A 219 8.19 10.69 -9.89
CA LEU A 219 9.21 10.63 -8.84
C LEU A 219 10.42 9.77 -9.24
N VAL A 220 10.30 8.96 -10.30
CA VAL A 220 11.34 8.01 -10.75
C VAL A 220 12.65 8.74 -11.04
N ARG A 221 12.60 9.83 -11.82
CA ARG A 221 13.81 10.60 -12.16
C ARG A 221 14.56 11.10 -10.93
N PHE A 222 13.84 11.74 -10.00
CA PHE A 222 14.44 12.25 -8.77
C PHE A 222 15.02 11.12 -7.91
N HIS A 223 14.29 10.02 -7.74
CA HIS A 223 14.75 8.88 -6.97
C HIS A 223 16.00 8.25 -7.59
N LYS A 224 16.03 8.12 -8.92
CA LYS A 224 17.19 7.65 -9.67
C LYS A 224 18.42 8.55 -9.47
N ASP A 225 18.25 9.86 -9.42
CA ASP A 225 19.35 10.79 -9.13
C ASP A 225 19.94 10.57 -7.73
N ILE A 226 19.11 10.25 -6.73
CA ILE A 226 19.57 9.87 -5.38
C ILE A 226 20.32 8.53 -5.41
N VAL A 227 19.81 7.54 -6.16
CA VAL A 227 20.48 6.24 -6.34
C VAL A 227 21.85 6.43 -6.97
N LYS A 228 21.95 7.25 -8.01
CA LYS A 228 23.24 7.56 -8.66
C LYS A 228 24.24 8.17 -7.68
N GLN A 229 23.82 9.17 -6.91
CA GLN A 229 24.65 9.78 -5.86
C GLN A 229 25.10 8.76 -4.80
N ALA A 230 24.21 7.83 -4.41
CA ALA A 230 24.54 6.77 -3.48
C ALA A 230 25.61 5.82 -4.04
N THR A 231 25.45 5.39 -5.29
CA THR A 231 26.40 4.49 -5.95
C THR A 231 27.75 5.14 -6.24
N GLU A 232 27.78 6.44 -6.53
CA GLU A 232 29.02 7.21 -6.70
C GLU A 232 29.75 7.40 -5.37
N LYS A 233 29.00 7.59 -4.27
CA LYS A 233 29.56 7.76 -2.92
C LYS A 233 30.08 6.44 -2.33
N TYR A 234 29.46 5.31 -2.68
CA TYR A 234 29.78 3.98 -2.16
C TYR A 234 30.05 2.99 -3.30
N PRO A 235 31.11 3.20 -4.11
CA PRO A 235 31.39 2.36 -5.26
C PRO A 235 31.69 0.91 -4.85
N GLY A 236 31.14 -0.05 -5.60
CA GLY A 236 31.34 -1.49 -5.37
C GLY A 236 30.48 -2.11 -4.26
N HIS A 237 29.82 -1.31 -3.42
CA HIS A 237 28.90 -1.81 -2.41
C HIS A 237 27.57 -2.28 -3.05
N PRO A 238 27.00 -3.42 -2.62
CA PRO A 238 25.68 -3.86 -3.09
C PRO A 238 24.61 -2.80 -2.83
N LEU A 239 23.86 -2.44 -3.86
CA LEU A 239 22.78 -1.46 -3.77
C LEU A 239 21.47 -2.16 -3.41
N ILE A 240 20.87 -1.77 -2.28
CA ILE A 240 19.54 -2.21 -1.88
C ILE A 240 18.57 -1.04 -2.00
N LEU A 241 17.50 -1.20 -2.78
CA LEU A 241 16.43 -0.22 -2.84
C LEU A 241 15.33 -0.62 -1.86
N ALA A 242 15.04 0.22 -0.88
CA ALA A 242 13.96 0.00 0.07
C ALA A 242 12.93 1.11 -0.06
N GLY A 243 11.66 0.81 0.21
CA GLY A 243 10.65 1.85 0.21
C GLY A 243 9.43 1.49 1.03
N LYS A 244 8.79 2.51 1.59
CA LYS A 244 7.47 2.39 2.24
C LYS A 244 6.37 2.83 1.29
N ALA A 245 5.32 2.05 1.13
CA ALA A 245 4.12 2.46 0.38
C ALA A 245 4.46 2.96 -1.04
N MET A 246 4.10 4.21 -1.35
CA MET A 246 4.47 4.86 -2.60
C MET A 246 5.98 4.79 -2.88
N GLY A 247 6.83 4.96 -1.87
CA GLY A 247 8.28 4.80 -2.02
C GLY A 247 8.68 3.40 -2.48
N ALA A 248 7.98 2.35 -2.04
CA ALA A 248 8.22 0.98 -2.51
C ALA A 248 7.92 0.84 -4.00
N ARG A 249 6.80 1.44 -4.46
CA ARG A 249 6.41 1.45 -5.88
C ARG A 249 7.45 2.17 -6.74
N VAL A 250 7.90 3.35 -6.30
CA VAL A 250 8.95 4.09 -7.02
C VAL A 250 10.28 3.32 -6.98
N SER A 251 10.64 2.66 -5.88
CA SER A 251 11.83 1.79 -5.82
C SER A 251 11.78 0.66 -6.85
N CYS A 252 10.62 0.01 -7.04
CA CYS A 252 10.45 -1.00 -8.08
C CYS A 252 10.59 -0.41 -9.48
N MET A 253 9.96 0.74 -9.76
CA MET A 253 10.12 1.43 -11.05
C MET A 253 11.60 1.74 -11.34
N VAL A 254 12.32 2.30 -10.36
CA VAL A 254 13.75 2.59 -10.48
C VAL A 254 14.58 1.31 -10.66
N ALA A 255 14.22 0.21 -10.02
CA ALA A 255 14.90 -1.08 -10.18
C ALA A 255 14.66 -1.74 -11.56
N GLY A 256 13.62 -1.32 -12.28
CA GLY A 256 13.33 -1.77 -13.65
C GLY A 256 14.12 -1.02 -14.73
N GLU A 257 14.76 0.11 -14.37
CA GLU A 257 15.56 0.91 -15.29
C GLU A 257 16.87 0.20 -15.66
N VAL A 258 17.27 0.29 -16.93
CA VAL A 258 18.39 -0.49 -17.50
C VAL A 258 19.75 -0.13 -16.88
N ASP A 259 19.90 1.11 -16.41
CA ASP A 259 21.13 1.66 -15.83
C ASP A 259 21.16 1.61 -14.29
N VAL A 260 20.22 0.89 -13.66
CA VAL A 260 20.19 0.69 -12.21
C VAL A 260 20.44 -0.77 -11.87
N ALA A 261 21.62 -1.06 -11.32
CA ALA A 261 22.00 -2.39 -10.87
C ALA A 261 21.68 -2.61 -9.38
N ALA A 262 20.39 -2.73 -9.04
CA ALA A 262 19.98 -3.07 -7.68
C ALA A 262 20.25 -4.57 -7.36
N SER A 263 20.85 -4.85 -6.21
CA SER A 263 21.07 -6.22 -5.73
C SER A 263 19.82 -6.85 -5.12
N ALA A 264 18.92 -6.03 -4.56
CA ALA A 264 17.58 -6.43 -4.13
C ALA A 264 16.67 -5.20 -3.95
N VAL A 265 15.36 -5.44 -3.93
CA VAL A 265 14.33 -4.45 -3.59
C VAL A 265 13.52 -4.90 -2.38
N VAL A 266 13.33 -4.00 -1.41
CA VAL A 266 12.57 -4.23 -0.18
C VAL A 266 11.31 -3.36 -0.21
N CYS A 267 10.16 -3.99 -0.34
CA CYS A 267 8.86 -3.31 -0.40
C CYS A 267 8.14 -3.40 0.96
N LEU A 268 8.02 -2.29 1.67
CA LEU A 268 7.32 -2.21 2.95
C LEU A 268 5.91 -1.64 2.75
N GLY A 269 4.89 -2.51 2.80
CA GLY A 269 3.50 -2.15 2.58
C GLY A 269 3.26 -1.68 1.14
N TYR A 270 3.50 -2.53 0.14
CA TYR A 270 3.41 -2.16 -1.27
C TYR A 270 1.96 -1.84 -1.69
N PRO A 271 1.64 -0.70 -2.32
CA PRO A 271 0.28 -0.34 -2.65
C PRO A 271 -0.13 -0.84 -4.05
N LEU A 272 -0.79 -2.00 -4.13
CA LEU A 272 -1.42 -2.46 -5.39
C LEU A 272 -2.66 -1.65 -5.78
N LYS A 273 -3.31 -1.06 -4.78
CA LYS A 273 -4.41 -0.14 -4.98
C LYS A 273 -3.96 1.26 -4.58
N SER A 274 -4.07 2.20 -5.51
CA SER A 274 -4.21 3.59 -5.10
C SER A 274 -5.57 3.73 -4.43
N LEU A 275 -5.60 4.34 -3.23
CA LEU A 275 -6.79 5.09 -2.83
C LEU A 275 -6.86 6.27 -3.80
N VAL A 276 -7.42 6.03 -4.99
CA VAL A 276 -8.17 7.08 -5.63
C VAL A 276 -9.19 7.43 -4.56
N ARG A 277 -8.99 8.57 -3.89
CA ARG A 277 -10.14 9.29 -3.35
C ARG A 277 -11.00 9.40 -4.58
N ALA A 278 -12.00 8.53 -4.72
CA ALA A 278 -12.94 8.59 -5.82
C ALA A 278 -13.20 10.08 -5.94
N THR A 279 -12.87 10.66 -7.08
CA THR A 279 -13.45 11.94 -7.43
C THR A 279 -14.92 11.68 -7.18
N LEU A 280 -15.44 12.21 -6.07
CA LEU A 280 -16.80 11.93 -5.61
C LEU A 280 -17.77 12.17 -6.76
N ASN A 281 -17.37 13.01 -7.71
CA ASN A 281 -18.03 13.34 -8.95
C ASN A 281 -18.28 12.17 -9.90
N ASP A 282 -17.36 11.26 -10.21
CA ASP A 282 -17.57 10.38 -11.38
C ASP A 282 -18.64 9.30 -11.11
N SER A 283 -18.71 8.77 -9.89
CA SER A 283 -19.74 7.82 -9.49
C SER A 283 -21.07 8.49 -9.11
N LEU A 284 -21.04 9.74 -8.63
CA LEU A 284 -22.26 10.53 -8.35
C LEU A 284 -22.95 11.01 -9.61
N MET A 285 -22.19 11.39 -10.63
CA MET A 285 -22.69 11.88 -11.92
C MET A 285 -23.32 10.79 -12.78
N GLN A 286 -23.15 9.51 -12.40
CA GLN A 286 -23.75 8.35 -13.09
C GLN A 286 -24.99 7.80 -12.36
N LEU A 287 -25.43 8.43 -11.27
CA LEU A 287 -26.61 7.99 -10.54
C LEU A 287 -27.87 8.37 -11.32
N LEU A 288 -28.45 7.38 -12.00
CA LEU A 288 -29.75 7.46 -12.67
C LEU A 288 -30.94 7.38 -11.69
N VAL A 289 -30.64 7.30 -10.39
CA VAL A 289 -31.63 7.21 -9.32
C VAL A 289 -31.51 8.43 -8.41
N PRO A 290 -32.62 8.97 -7.88
CA PRO A 290 -32.57 10.05 -6.91
C PRO A 290 -31.73 9.66 -5.69
N VAL A 291 -30.80 10.53 -5.28
CA VAL A 291 -29.90 10.30 -4.14
C VAL A 291 -29.99 11.46 -3.17
N MET A 292 -30.15 11.15 -1.89
CA MET A 292 -30.12 12.11 -0.79
C MET A 292 -28.91 11.87 0.09
N PHE A 293 -28.18 12.94 0.41
CA PHE A 293 -27.07 12.91 1.37
C PHE A 293 -27.53 13.45 2.71
N VAL A 294 -27.32 12.68 3.77
CA VAL A 294 -27.51 13.13 5.16
C VAL A 294 -26.12 13.29 5.75
N GLN A 295 -25.80 14.50 6.19
CA GLN A 295 -24.53 14.80 6.84
C GLN A 295 -24.82 15.41 8.21
N GLU A 296 -24.22 14.82 9.24
CA GLU A 296 -24.27 15.35 10.60
C GLU A 296 -23.38 16.60 10.69
N GLN A 297 -23.92 17.66 11.29
CA GLN A 297 -23.15 18.83 11.71
C GLN A 297 -23.06 18.85 13.24
N LYS A 298 -21.96 19.41 13.74
CA LYS A 298 -21.76 19.57 15.18
C LYS A 298 -22.76 20.62 15.69
N LEU A 299 -23.64 20.21 16.60
CA LEU A 299 -24.66 21.07 17.18
C LEU A 299 -23.98 22.17 18.02
N GLU A 300 -24.10 23.43 17.59
CA GLU A 300 -23.64 24.61 18.35
C GLU A 300 -24.79 25.34 19.06
N ASP A 301 -26.04 25.03 18.70
CA ASP A 301 -27.22 25.42 19.47
C ASP A 301 -27.68 24.24 20.35
N GLY A 302 -28.31 24.53 21.49
CA GLY A 302 -28.67 23.53 22.50
C GLY A 302 -29.78 22.54 22.12
N SER A 303 -29.94 22.23 20.83
CA SER A 303 -30.82 21.18 20.33
C SER A 303 -30.33 19.80 20.77
N THR A 304 -31.27 18.90 21.05
CA THR A 304 -30.92 17.54 21.48
C THR A 304 -30.62 16.68 20.25
N GLN A 305 -29.66 15.75 20.36
CA GLN A 305 -29.34 14.79 19.29
C GLN A 305 -30.60 14.06 18.77
N HIS A 306 -31.56 13.79 19.66
CA HIS A 306 -32.82 13.14 19.33
C HIS A 306 -33.72 13.97 18.40
N GLU A 307 -33.76 15.31 18.56
CA GLU A 307 -34.51 16.19 17.65
C GLU A 307 -33.86 16.23 16.26
N ALA A 308 -32.53 16.35 16.21
CA ALA A 308 -31.79 16.31 14.95
C ALA A 308 -31.97 14.97 14.20
N ASP A 309 -32.00 13.85 14.93
CA ASP A 309 -32.26 12.53 14.36
C ASP A 309 -33.69 12.41 13.81
N MET A 310 -34.69 12.98 14.50
CA MET A 310 -36.09 12.97 14.06
C MET A 310 -36.32 13.84 12.82
N ASP A 311 -35.67 15.01 12.74
CA ASP A 311 -35.70 15.87 11.55
C ASP A 311 -35.03 15.21 10.35
N ALA A 312 -33.91 14.52 10.56
CA ALA A 312 -33.25 13.75 9.52
C ALA A 312 -34.15 12.62 8.99
N VAL A 313 -34.86 11.91 9.87
CA VAL A 313 -35.83 10.87 9.50
C VAL A 313 -37.00 11.48 8.71
N GLY A 314 -37.53 12.64 9.10
CA GLY A 314 -38.57 13.36 8.38
C GLY A 314 -38.14 13.77 6.97
N ALA A 315 -36.91 14.27 6.83
CA ALA A 315 -36.32 14.61 5.53
C ALA A 315 -36.16 13.38 4.62
N VAL A 316 -35.71 12.24 5.17
CA VAL A 316 -35.61 10.97 4.42
C VAL A 316 -36.99 10.52 3.93
N ALA A 317 -38.01 10.57 4.80
CA ALA A 317 -39.37 10.15 4.46
C ALA A 317 -39.98 11.03 3.34
N SER A 318 -39.79 12.35 3.43
CA SER A 318 -40.23 13.31 2.41
C SER A 318 -39.56 13.07 1.05
N PHE A 319 -38.24 12.85 1.06
CA PHE A 319 -37.48 12.53 -0.15
C PHE A 319 -37.96 11.23 -0.82
N VAL A 320 -38.16 10.17 -0.04
CA VAL A 320 -38.68 8.89 -0.55
C VAL A 320 -40.09 9.06 -1.13
N SER A 321 -40.97 9.81 -0.47
CA SER A 321 -42.31 10.11 -0.97
C SER A 321 -42.28 10.85 -2.32
N SER A 322 -41.43 11.88 -2.43
CA SER A 322 -41.24 12.65 -3.67
C SER A 322 -40.73 11.77 -4.82
N CYS A 323 -39.82 10.84 -4.55
CA CYS A 323 -39.33 9.91 -5.57
C CYS A 323 -40.41 8.92 -6.04
N LEU A 324 -41.34 8.53 -5.16
CA LEU A 324 -42.43 7.61 -5.47
C LEU A 324 -43.57 8.28 -6.22
N THR A 325 -43.86 9.56 -5.96
CA THR A 325 -44.86 10.33 -6.70
C THR A 325 -44.37 10.71 -8.11
N HIS A 326 -43.08 11.03 -8.28
CA HIS A 326 -42.50 11.35 -9.58
C HIS A 326 -42.51 10.18 -10.58
N LYS A 327 -42.55 8.92 -10.08
CA LYS A 327 -42.73 7.70 -10.89
C LYS A 327 -44.18 7.44 -11.33
N LYS A 328 -45.17 8.11 -10.73
CA LYS A 328 -46.59 7.96 -11.11
C LYS A 328 -47.03 8.94 -12.21
N SER A 329 -46.22 9.95 -12.53
CA SER A 329 -46.54 10.96 -13.56
C SER A 329 -45.73 10.85 -14.85
N GLN A 330 -44.93 9.79 -15.01
CA GLN A 330 -44.28 9.37 -16.25
C GLN A 330 -44.89 8.04 -16.71
#